data_AF-A0A0Q4CU62-F1
#
_entry.id   AF-A0A0Q4CU62-F1
#
_cell.length_a   1.000
_cell.length_b   1.000
_cell.length_c   1.000
_cell.angle_alpha   90.00
_cell.angle_beta   90.00
_cell.angle_gamma   90.00
#
_symmetry.space_group_name_H-M   'P 1'
#
loop_
_entity.id
_entity.type
_entity.pdbx_description
1 polymer ?
#
loop_
_entity_poly.entity_id
_entity_poly.type
_entity_poly.pdbx_seq_one_letter_code
_entity_poly.pdbx_strand_id
1 'polypeptide(L)'
;MSAPAISVASPELGEALAGELERASRLLGELAFELGSDETTLRRHLTGLQSIDHVTQIMLNIATVLRAGEGTDQLAGVTLEDVAGRLRASLN
;
A
#
# COMPACT_ATOMS: atom_id res chain seq x y z
N MET A 1 19.27 12.67 30.71
CA MET A 1 19.64 12.36 29.31
C MET A 1 18.47 11.59 28.71
N SER A 2 17.59 12.26 27.98
CA SER A 2 16.43 11.63 27.34
C SER A 2 16.88 10.93 26.07
N ALA A 3 16.41 9.70 25.85
CA ALA A 3 16.62 8.96 24.61
C ALA A 3 16.08 9.78 23.42
N PRO A 4 16.73 9.73 22.24
CA PRO A 4 16.18 10.40 21.07
C PRO A 4 14.87 9.71 20.73
N ALA A 5 13.77 10.46 20.74
CA ALA A 5 12.53 10.00 20.15
C ALA A 5 12.83 9.66 18.69
N ILE A 6 12.54 8.43 18.29
CA ILE A 6 12.57 8.05 16.88
C ILE A 6 11.54 8.96 16.22
N SER A 7 12.00 10.00 15.52
CA SER A 7 11.14 10.81 14.67
C SER A 7 10.68 9.87 13.56
N VAL A 8 9.49 9.31 13.74
CA VAL A 8 8.71 8.75 12.65
C VAL A 8 8.69 9.84 11.57
N ALA A 9 8.89 9.44 10.31
CA ALA A 9 9.03 10.33 9.15
C ALA A 9 8.25 11.64 9.32
N SER A 10 8.88 12.79 9.04
CA SER A 10 8.15 14.07 9.09
C SER A 10 6.85 13.93 8.28
N PRO A 11 5.74 14.57 8.69
CA PRO A 11 4.46 14.47 7.97
C PRO A 11 4.60 14.70 6.45
N GLU A 12 5.54 15.57 6.07
CA GLU A 12 5.94 15.84 4.68
C GLU A 12 6.54 14.61 3.96
N LEU A 13 7.40 13.85 4.64
CA LEU A 13 7.95 12.60 4.11
C LEU A 13 6.88 11.50 4.02
N GLY A 14 5.98 11.41 5.02
CA GLY A 14 4.83 10.50 4.97
C GLY A 14 3.92 10.77 3.77
N GLU A 15 3.58 12.03 3.54
CA GLU A 15 2.81 12.48 2.37
C GLU A 15 3.52 12.19 1.04
N ALA A 16 4.83 12.47 0.95
CA ALA A 16 5.62 12.19 -0.25
C ALA A 16 5.66 10.69 -0.58
N LEU A 17 5.87 9.83 0.44
CA LEU A 17 5.88 8.38 0.28
C LEU A 17 4.49 7.84 -0.11
N ALA A 18 3.43 8.36 0.48
CA ALA A 18 2.06 8.01 0.10
C ALA A 18 1.80 8.34 -1.39
N GLY A 19 2.23 9.51 -1.84
CA GLY A 19 2.13 9.93 -3.24
C GLY A 19 2.88 8.99 -4.20
N GLU A 20 4.07 8.53 -3.83
CA GLU A 20 4.85 7.58 -4.64
C GLU A 20 4.23 6.17 -4.65
N LEU A 21 3.63 5.71 -3.54
CA LEU A 21 2.88 4.45 -3.52
C LEU A 21 1.65 4.51 -4.43
N GLU A 22 0.90 5.61 -4.43
CA GLU A 22 -0.23 5.82 -5.34
C GLU A 22 0.23 5.93 -6.81
N ARG A 23 1.38 6.53 -7.08
CA ARG A 23 1.96 6.57 -8.42
C ARG A 23 2.31 5.16 -8.89
N ALA A 24 3.00 4.40 -8.06
CA ALA A 24 3.41 3.05 -8.40
C ALA A 24 2.20 2.10 -8.54
N SER A 25 1.14 2.28 -7.75
CA SER A 25 -0.10 1.50 -7.91
C SER A 25 -0.80 1.78 -9.24
N ARG A 26 -0.81 3.03 -9.71
CA ARG A 26 -1.34 3.39 -11.04
C ARG A 26 -0.53 2.75 -12.17
N LEU A 27 0.80 2.81 -12.12
CA LEU A 27 1.67 2.20 -13.13
C LEU A 27 1.46 0.67 -13.22
N LEU A 28 1.31 0.01 -12.07
CA LEU A 28 0.98 -1.43 -12.03
C LEU A 28 -0.42 -1.72 -12.55
N GLY A 29 -1.40 -0.87 -12.24
CA GLY A 29 -2.77 -0.98 -12.74
C GLY A 29 -2.85 -0.82 -14.27
N GLU A 30 -2.12 0.15 -14.82
CA GLU A 30 -1.99 0.36 -16.27
C GLU A 30 -1.38 -0.88 -16.95
N LEU A 31 -0.27 -1.40 -16.41
CA LEU A 31 0.35 -2.63 -16.92
C LEU A 31 -0.60 -3.84 -16.83
N ALA A 32 -1.30 -4.01 -15.72
CA ALA A 32 -2.26 -5.10 -15.56
C ALA A 32 -3.43 -4.98 -16.55
N PHE A 33 -3.88 -3.76 -16.83
CA PHE A 33 -4.91 -3.49 -17.83
C PHE A 33 -4.42 -3.82 -19.24
N GLU A 34 -3.21 -3.39 -19.62
CA GLU A 34 -2.61 -3.71 -20.91
C GLU A 34 -2.48 -5.23 -21.10
N LEU A 35 -1.96 -5.95 -20.09
CA LEU A 35 -1.83 -7.41 -20.12
C LEU A 35 -3.19 -8.13 -20.16
N GLY A 36 -4.20 -7.57 -19.48
CA GLY A 36 -5.56 -8.11 -19.44
C GLY A 36 -6.35 -7.87 -20.73
N SER A 37 -5.91 -6.91 -21.57
CA SER A 37 -6.55 -6.61 -22.85
C SER A 37 -6.32 -7.67 -23.93
N ASP A 38 -5.28 -8.51 -23.78
CA ASP A 38 -5.05 -9.69 -24.61
C ASP A 38 -5.65 -10.95 -23.95
N GLU A 39 -6.62 -11.58 -24.61
CA GLU A 39 -7.37 -12.70 -24.04
C GLU A 39 -6.48 -13.92 -23.73
N THR A 40 -5.45 -14.16 -24.55
CA THR A 40 -4.53 -15.30 -24.35
C THR A 40 -3.67 -15.09 -23.12
N THR A 41 -3.13 -13.87 -22.96
CA THR A 41 -2.33 -13.44 -21.81
C THR A 41 -3.16 -13.43 -20.54
N LEU A 42 -4.37 -12.85 -20.59
CA LEU A 42 -5.32 -12.87 -19.47
C LEU A 42 -5.61 -14.30 -19.01
N ARG A 43 -5.95 -15.22 -19.93
CA ARG A 43 -6.27 -16.61 -19.59
C ARG A 43 -5.08 -17.35 -18.98
N ARG A 44 -3.86 -17.08 -19.48
CA ARG A 44 -2.63 -17.72 -18.99
C ARG A 44 -2.17 -17.17 -17.63
N HIS A 45 -2.41 -15.89 -17.37
CA HIS A 45 -1.83 -15.18 -16.23
C HIS A 45 -2.85 -14.57 -15.26
N LEU A 46 -4.11 -14.98 -15.30
CA LEU A 46 -5.20 -14.46 -14.46
C LEU A 46 -4.82 -14.38 -12.97
N THR A 47 -4.24 -15.44 -12.40
CA THR A 47 -3.80 -15.45 -11.00
C THR A 47 -2.68 -14.44 -10.73
N GLY A 48 -1.78 -14.22 -11.68
CA GLY A 48 -0.74 -13.21 -11.57
C GLY A 48 -1.33 -11.79 -11.61
N LEU A 49 -2.31 -11.55 -12.48
CA LEU A 49 -3.02 -10.27 -12.57
C LEU A 49 -3.84 -9.99 -11.29
N GLN A 50 -4.48 -11.00 -10.71
CA GLN A 50 -5.13 -10.89 -9.40
C GLN A 50 -4.12 -10.57 -8.27
N SER A 51 -2.92 -11.14 -8.36
CA SER A 51 -1.86 -10.82 -7.39
C SER A 51 -1.38 -9.38 -7.53
N ILE A 52 -1.31 -8.84 -8.75
CA ILE A 52 -0.99 -7.43 -9.00
C ILE A 52 -2.07 -6.54 -8.39
N ASP A 53 -3.35 -6.83 -8.65
CA ASP A 53 -4.47 -6.10 -8.08
C ASP A 53 -4.38 -6.05 -6.54
N HIS A 54 -4.16 -7.21 -5.90
CA HIS A 54 -3.97 -7.28 -4.45
C HIS A 54 -2.80 -6.41 -3.96
N VAL A 55 -1.65 -6.43 -4.64
CA VAL A 55 -0.49 -5.58 -4.31
C VAL A 55 -0.83 -4.10 -4.44
N THR A 56 -1.55 -3.69 -5.50
CA THR A 56 -1.97 -2.28 -5.64
C THR A 56 -2.86 -1.84 -4.47
N GLN A 57 -3.77 -2.71 -4.01
CA GLN A 57 -4.62 -2.42 -2.86
C GLN A 57 -3.84 -2.35 -1.53
N ILE A 58 -2.79 -3.16 -1.37
CA ILE A 58 -1.85 -3.04 -0.23
C ILE A 58 -1.17 -1.67 -0.26
N MET A 59 -0.65 -1.25 -1.41
CA MET A 59 0.07 0.03 -1.56
C MET A 59 -0.83 1.22 -1.23
N LEU A 60 -2.09 1.20 -1.67
CA LEU A 60 -3.06 2.24 -1.35
C LEU A 60 -3.39 2.29 0.16
N ASN A 61 -3.51 1.13 0.81
CA ASN A 61 -3.73 1.08 2.25
C ASN A 61 -2.54 1.62 3.05
N ILE A 62 -1.31 1.34 2.60
CA ILE A 62 -0.10 1.90 3.23
C ILE A 62 -0.05 3.42 3.01
N ALA A 63 -0.39 3.92 1.82
CA ALA A 63 -0.48 5.34 1.54
C ALA A 63 -1.47 6.05 2.49
N THR A 64 -2.64 5.44 2.73
CA THR A 64 -3.63 5.94 3.71
C THR A 64 -3.05 6.05 5.11
N VAL A 65 -2.32 5.04 5.58
CA VAL A 65 -1.68 5.06 6.91
C VAL A 65 -0.61 6.16 6.97
N LEU A 66 0.25 6.26 5.96
CA LEU A 66 1.30 7.28 5.91
C LEU A 66 0.75 8.72 5.94
N ARG A 67 -0.39 8.98 5.30
CA ARG A 67 -1.09 10.28 5.35
C ARG A 67 -1.70 10.58 6.71
N ALA A 68 -2.05 9.55 7.48
CA ALA A 68 -2.76 9.70 8.75
C ALA A 68 -1.85 10.10 9.93
N GLY A 69 -0.50 10.07 9.80
CA GLY A 69 0.44 10.75 10.71
C GLY A 69 1.08 9.85 11.79
N GLU A 70 0.95 10.17 13.09
CA GLU A 70 1.40 9.31 14.23
C GLU A 70 0.24 8.68 15.06
N GLY A 71 0.41 7.44 15.53
CA GLY A 71 -0.57 6.70 16.36
C GLY A 71 -1.23 5.46 15.72
N THR A 72 -1.65 4.49 16.54
CA THR A 72 -2.26 3.21 16.09
C THR A 72 -3.69 3.36 15.53
N ASP A 73 -4.37 4.47 15.81
CA ASP A 73 -5.73 4.77 15.32
C ASP A 73 -5.78 4.95 13.79
N GLN A 74 -4.63 5.11 13.14
CA GLN A 74 -4.50 5.24 11.68
C GLN A 74 -4.85 3.98 10.91
N LEU A 75 -4.78 2.82 11.57
CA LEU A 75 -5.16 1.56 10.95
C LEU A 75 -6.68 1.47 10.69
N ALA A 76 -7.47 2.42 11.17
CA ALA A 76 -8.89 2.56 10.83
C ALA A 76 -9.11 2.84 9.33
N GLY A 77 -8.12 3.42 8.63
CA GLY A 77 -8.17 3.66 7.19
C GLY A 77 -7.77 2.44 6.34
N VAL A 78 -7.29 1.36 6.96
CA VAL A 78 -6.88 0.14 6.24
C VAL A 78 -8.10 -0.74 5.99
N THR A 79 -8.49 -0.88 4.74
CA THR A 79 -9.66 -1.68 4.31
C THR A 79 -9.35 -3.16 4.13
N LEU A 80 -8.06 -3.51 3.95
CA LEU A 80 -7.60 -4.89 3.86
C LEU A 80 -7.34 -5.46 5.26
N GLU A 81 -8.24 -6.34 5.72
CA GLU A 81 -8.17 -6.93 7.06
C GLU A 81 -6.86 -7.68 7.33
N ASP A 82 -6.32 -8.36 6.33
CA ASP A 82 -5.06 -9.10 6.43
C ASP A 82 -3.85 -8.17 6.58
N VAL A 83 -3.83 -7.06 5.84
CA VAL A 83 -2.83 -6.00 5.97
C VAL A 83 -2.92 -5.36 7.35
N ALA A 84 -4.13 -5.01 7.79
CA ALA A 84 -4.35 -4.44 9.11
C ALA A 84 -3.89 -5.41 10.21
N GLY A 85 -4.15 -6.71 10.06
CA GLY A 85 -3.69 -7.75 10.98
C GLY A 85 -2.16 -7.83 11.05
N ARG A 86 -1.47 -7.87 9.90
CA ARG A 86 0.00 -7.90 9.84
C ARG A 86 0.63 -6.64 10.45
N LEU A 87 0.07 -5.46 10.15
CA LEU A 87 0.55 -4.19 10.71
C LEU A 87 0.39 -4.16 12.24
N ARG A 88 -0.79 -4.54 12.77
CA ARG A 88 -1.00 -4.64 14.23
C ARG A 88 -0.03 -5.61 14.88
N ALA A 89 0.20 -6.77 14.27
CA ALA A 89 1.15 -7.77 14.79
C ALA A 89 2.59 -7.26 14.82
N SER A 90 2.99 -6.40 13.89
CA SER A 90 4.34 -5.83 13.84
C SER A 90 4.59 -4.67 14.83
N LEU A 91 3.52 -4.09 15.38
CA LEU A 91 3.56 -2.94 16.30
C LEU A 91 3.44 -3.34 17.78
N ASN A 92 3.13 -4.60 18.06
CA ASN A 92 3.05 -5.18 19.41
C ASN A 92 4.33 -5.94 19.76
#